data_AF-A0A7S4CAH5-F1
#
_entry.id   AF-A0A7S4CAH5-F1
#
_cell.length_a   1.000
_cell.length_b   1.000
_cell.length_c   1.000
_cell.angle_alpha   90.00
_cell.angle_beta   90.00
_cell.angle_gamma   90.00
#
_symmetry.space_group_name_H-M   'P 1'
#
loop_
_entity.id
_entity.type
_entity.pdbx_description
1 polymer ?
#
loop_
_entity_poly.entity_id
_entity_poly.type
_entity_poly.pdbx_seq_one_letter_code
_entity_poly.pdbx_strand_id
1 'polypeptide(L)'
;NDVVAMMHEALERAGVGQRLHIVALINDSVGTYVSGIFQDPETVAGVIIGTGTNMCYVDKVHDIKKLEPSEKDKHDENGRMLVNSEWGALNDGDKSILARNKFDMELDRQSLHPNKQV
;
A
#
# COMPACT_ATOMS: atom_id res chain seq x y z
N ASN A 1 13.16 -3.58 11.96
CA ASN A 1 12.18 -3.61 13.06
C ASN A 1 10.90 -4.24 12.55
N ASP A 2 10.43 -5.29 13.21
CA ASP A 2 9.13 -5.91 12.91
C ASP A 2 8.06 -5.25 13.79
N VAL A 3 7.20 -4.45 13.15
CA VAL A 3 6.13 -3.71 13.84
C VAL A 3 5.05 -4.63 14.42
N VAL A 4 4.85 -5.83 13.84
CA VAL A 4 3.89 -6.82 14.33
C VAL A 4 4.38 -7.41 15.65
N ALA A 5 5.67 -7.80 15.70
CA ALA A 5 6.28 -8.29 16.92
C ALA A 5 6.22 -7.25 18.05
N MET A 6 6.56 -5.99 17.75
CA MET A 6 6.51 -4.89 18.73
C MET A 6 5.09 -4.66 19.26
N MET A 7 4.08 -4.72 18.40
CA MET A 7 2.68 -4.59 18.82
C MET A 7 2.23 -5.81 19.65
N HIS A 8 2.66 -7.01 19.27
CA HIS A 8 2.36 -8.21 20.04
C HIS A 8 2.96 -8.16 21.45
N GLU A 9 4.22 -7.74 21.60
CA GLU A 9 4.83 -7.50 22.92
C GLU A 9 4.06 -6.46 23.74
N ALA A 10 3.52 -5.42 23.09
CA ALA A 10 2.70 -4.42 23.78
C ALA A 10 1.36 -5.01 24.26
N LEU A 11 0.74 -5.89 23.47
CA LEU A 11 -0.49 -6.60 23.85
C LEU A 11 -0.25 -7.58 25.01
N GLU A 12 0.92 -8.23 25.05
CA GLU A 12 1.34 -9.07 26.18
C GLU A 12 1.50 -8.23 27.46
N ARG A 13 2.20 -7.09 27.38
CA ARG A 13 2.33 -6.16 28.53
C ARG A 13 0.98 -5.62 29.02
N ALA A 14 0.00 -5.49 28.12
CA ALA A 14 -1.36 -5.07 28.46
C ALA A 14 -2.26 -6.20 29.01
N GLY A 15 -1.77 -7.44 29.10
CA GLY A 15 -2.52 -8.59 29.62
C GLY A 15 -3.61 -9.11 28.68
N VAL A 16 -3.54 -8.78 27.38
CA VAL A 16 -4.51 -9.20 26.36
C VAL A 16 -3.91 -10.06 25.25
N GLY A 17 -2.59 -10.26 25.23
CA GLY A 17 -1.88 -10.96 24.16
C GLY A 17 -2.30 -12.43 23.96
N GLN A 18 -2.73 -13.12 25.03
CA GLN A 18 -3.29 -14.48 24.90
C GLN A 18 -4.67 -14.55 24.22
N ARG A 19 -5.37 -13.41 24.10
CA ARG A 19 -6.72 -13.33 23.51
C ARG A 19 -6.75 -12.61 22.16
N LEU A 20 -5.75 -11.78 21.87
CA LEU A 20 -5.67 -10.98 20.66
C LEU A 20 -4.46 -11.38 19.83
N HIS A 21 -4.74 -11.94 18.66
CA HIS A 21 -3.72 -12.36 17.70
C HIS A 21 -3.71 -11.44 16.48
N ILE A 22 -2.53 -10.94 16.13
CA ILE A 22 -2.33 -10.16 14.91
C ILE A 22 -2.13 -11.16 13.77
N VAL A 23 -3.13 -11.27 12.89
CA VAL A 23 -3.11 -12.23 11.77
C VAL A 23 -2.82 -11.55 10.43
N ALA A 24 -2.92 -10.22 10.38
CA ALA A 24 -2.69 -9.46 9.16
C ALA A 24 -2.09 -8.09 9.50
N LEU A 25 -1.13 -7.69 8.69
CA LEU A 25 -0.65 -6.32 8.58
C LEU A 25 -1.02 -5.82 7.19
N ILE A 26 -1.80 -4.75 7.12
CA ILE A 26 -2.31 -4.22 5.86
C ILE A 26 -2.09 -2.71 5.74
N ASN A 27 -2.03 -2.22 4.51
CA ASN A 27 -2.07 -0.80 4.19
C ASN A 27 -3.54 -0.29 4.17
N ASP A 28 -3.75 1.00 4.35
CA ASP A 28 -5.06 1.66 4.36
C ASP A 28 -5.80 1.55 3.02
N SER A 29 -5.11 1.69 1.88
CA SER A 29 -5.71 1.46 0.55
C SER A 29 -6.17 0.00 0.38
N VAL A 30 -5.41 -0.97 0.90
CA VAL A 30 -5.77 -2.40 0.93
C VAL A 30 -7.01 -2.62 1.81
N GLY A 31 -7.08 -2.01 2.98
CA GLY A 31 -8.28 -2.05 3.83
C GLY A 31 -9.51 -1.44 3.15
N THR A 32 -9.31 -0.35 2.41
CA THR A 32 -10.36 0.30 1.60
C THR A 32 -10.88 -0.64 0.51
N TYR A 33 -9.98 -1.30 -0.23
CA TYR A 33 -10.35 -2.31 -1.22
C TYR A 33 -11.14 -3.47 -0.60
N VAL A 34 -10.66 -4.04 0.52
CA VAL A 34 -11.32 -5.19 1.18
C VAL A 34 -12.72 -4.80 1.67
N SER A 35 -12.91 -3.59 2.17
CA SER A 35 -14.23 -3.07 2.51
C SER A 35 -15.13 -2.88 1.28
N GLY A 36 -14.56 -2.41 0.17
CA GLY A 36 -15.27 -2.24 -1.10
C GLY A 36 -15.75 -3.56 -1.68
N ILE A 37 -14.86 -4.55 -1.84
CA ILE A 37 -15.20 -5.85 -2.43
C ILE A 37 -16.18 -6.66 -1.57
N PHE A 38 -16.21 -6.43 -0.26
CA PHE A 38 -17.23 -7.00 0.61
C PHE A 38 -18.64 -6.48 0.31
N GLN A 39 -18.75 -5.24 -0.19
CA GLN A 39 -20.02 -4.60 -0.53
C GLN A 39 -20.40 -4.78 -2.00
N ASP A 40 -19.42 -4.69 -2.89
CA ASP A 40 -19.58 -4.81 -4.35
C ASP A 40 -18.49 -5.72 -4.93
N PRO A 41 -18.83 -6.95 -5.38
CA PRO A 41 -17.90 -7.88 -5.99
C PRO A 41 -17.16 -7.35 -7.23
N GLU A 42 -17.69 -6.31 -7.89
CA GLU A 42 -17.08 -5.67 -9.05
C GLU A 42 -16.01 -4.62 -8.68
N THR A 43 -15.69 -4.47 -7.39
CA THR A 43 -14.60 -3.57 -6.94
C THR A 43 -13.25 -3.99 -7.52
N VAL A 44 -12.60 -3.08 -8.25
CA VAL A 44 -11.31 -3.34 -8.93
C VAL A 44 -10.09 -2.71 -8.25
N ALA A 45 -10.28 -1.68 -7.43
CA ALA A 45 -9.20 -0.95 -6.77
C ALA A 45 -9.67 -0.28 -5.48
N GLY A 46 -8.74 -0.07 -4.54
CA GLY A 46 -8.93 0.75 -3.35
C GLY A 46 -8.14 2.03 -3.51
N VAL A 47 -8.79 3.18 -3.31
CA VAL A 47 -8.18 4.49 -3.53
C VAL A 47 -8.39 5.39 -2.31
N ILE A 48 -7.32 6.02 -1.85
CA ILE A 48 -7.34 7.04 -0.82
C ILE A 48 -7.15 8.41 -1.49
N ILE A 49 -8.07 9.33 -1.24
CA ILE A 49 -7.98 10.73 -1.63
C ILE A 49 -8.29 11.59 -0.40
N GLY A 50 -7.25 12.14 0.21
CA GLY A 50 -7.36 12.97 1.40
C GLY A 50 -6.15 13.88 1.52
N THR A 51 -5.60 14.03 2.74
CA THR A 51 -4.36 14.78 2.97
C THR A 51 -3.19 14.21 2.16
N GLY A 52 -3.20 12.91 1.89
CA GLY A 52 -2.35 12.25 0.91
C GLY A 52 -3.18 11.44 -0.08
N THR A 53 -2.50 10.77 -1.01
CA THR A 53 -3.15 9.84 -1.93
C THR A 53 -2.37 8.54 -2.07
N ASN A 54 -3.10 7.44 -2.17
CA ASN A 54 -2.55 6.12 -2.46
C ASN A 54 -3.59 5.25 -3.19
N MET A 55 -3.15 4.17 -3.82
CA MET A 55 -4.00 3.20 -4.47
C MET A 55 -3.44 1.79 -4.33
N CYS A 56 -4.33 0.82 -4.17
CA CYS A 56 -4.05 -0.58 -4.44
C CYS A 56 -5.00 -1.17 -5.49
N TYR A 57 -4.57 -2.22 -6.17
CA TYR A 57 -5.36 -2.98 -7.13
C TYR A 57 -5.02 -4.46 -7.06
N VAL A 58 -5.82 -5.32 -7.68
CA VAL A 58 -5.53 -6.75 -7.77
C VAL A 58 -4.77 -7.06 -9.05
N ASP A 59 -3.67 -7.79 -8.93
CA ASP A 59 -2.92 -8.34 -10.05
C ASP A 59 -2.80 -9.86 -9.96
N LYS A 60 -2.42 -10.51 -11.06
CA LYS A 60 -2.10 -11.93 -11.06
C LYS A 60 -0.72 -12.13 -10.43
N VAL A 61 -0.61 -13.07 -9.49
CA VAL A 61 0.66 -13.40 -8.83
C VAL A 61 1.78 -13.68 -9.84
N HIS A 62 1.43 -14.41 -10.90
CA HIS A 62 2.38 -14.79 -11.95
C HIS A 62 2.89 -13.59 -12.78
N ASP A 63 2.08 -12.53 -12.92
CA ASP A 63 2.43 -11.33 -13.70
C ASP A 63 3.33 -10.36 -12.89
N ILE A 64 3.39 -10.48 -11.56
CA ILE A 64 4.25 -9.65 -10.71
C ILE A 64 5.71 -10.12 -10.85
N LYS A 65 6.47 -9.46 -11.71
CA LYS A 65 7.87 -9.83 -12.04
C LYS A 65 8.84 -9.73 -10.87
N LYS A 66 8.51 -8.91 -9.85
CA LYS A 66 9.34 -8.73 -8.65
C LYS A 66 9.25 -9.89 -7.66
N LEU A 67 8.19 -10.71 -7.72
CA LEU A 67 8.06 -11.86 -6.82
C LEU A 67 9.04 -12.96 -7.23
N GLU A 68 9.70 -13.55 -6.24
CA GLU A 68 10.55 -14.71 -6.41
C GLU A 68 9.75 -15.91 -6.93
N PRO A 69 10.34 -16.80 -7.74
CA PRO A 69 9.65 -18.00 -8.25
C PRO A 69 9.02 -18.84 -7.14
N SER A 70 9.73 -19.02 -6.02
CA SER A 70 9.24 -19.78 -4.86
C SER A 70 7.99 -19.19 -4.21
N GLU A 71 7.77 -17.88 -4.32
CA GLU A 71 6.52 -17.26 -3.87
C GLU A 71 5.41 -17.48 -4.90
N LYS A 72 5.71 -17.42 -6.19
CA LYS A 72 4.74 -17.69 -7.25
C LYS A 72 4.23 -19.13 -7.21
N ASP A 73 5.12 -20.09 -6.96
CA ASP A 73 4.81 -21.53 -6.89
C ASP A 73 3.83 -21.89 -5.76
N LYS A 74 3.59 -21.00 -4.79
CA LYS A 74 2.58 -21.17 -3.73
C LYS A 74 1.15 -20.91 -4.21
N HIS A 75 1.00 -20.34 -5.41
CA HIS A 75 -0.28 -19.96 -5.98
C HIS A 75 -0.52 -20.71 -7.30
N ASP A 76 -1.79 -21.03 -7.59
CA ASP A 76 -2.16 -21.57 -8.90
C ASP A 76 -2.14 -20.48 -9.99
N GLU A 77 -2.42 -20.87 -11.24
CA GLU A 77 -2.47 -19.96 -12.38
C GLU A 77 -3.48 -18.80 -12.22
N ASN A 78 -4.48 -18.97 -11.35
CA ASN A 78 -5.51 -17.97 -11.06
C ASN A 78 -5.18 -17.13 -9.82
N GLY A 79 -4.05 -17.39 -9.14
CA GLY A 79 -3.57 -16.67 -7.98
C GLY A 79 -3.63 -15.15 -8.15
N ARG A 80 -4.28 -14.49 -7.20
CA ARG A 80 -4.45 -13.03 -7.17
C ARG A 80 -3.75 -12.45 -5.94
N MET A 81 -3.15 -11.27 -6.10
CA MET A 81 -2.49 -10.53 -5.03
C MET A 81 -2.86 -9.05 -5.13
N LEU A 82 -3.13 -8.43 -3.98
CA LEU A 82 -3.27 -6.98 -3.90
C LEU A 82 -1.89 -6.33 -3.99
N VAL A 83 -1.75 -5.41 -4.93
CA VAL A 83 -0.56 -4.59 -5.14
C VAL A 83 -0.85 -3.19 -4.64
N ASN A 84 -0.17 -2.78 -3.57
CA ASN A 84 -0.11 -1.38 -3.17
C ASN A 84 0.88 -0.65 -4.10
N SER A 85 0.39 0.37 -4.79
CA SER A 85 1.16 1.07 -5.82
C SER A 85 2.02 2.21 -5.29
N GLU A 86 1.70 2.76 -4.11
CA GLU A 86 2.32 3.98 -3.59
C GLU A 86 2.31 5.13 -4.63
N TRP A 87 1.22 5.26 -5.40
CA TRP A 87 1.16 6.10 -6.60
C TRP A 87 1.37 7.61 -6.35
N GLY A 88 1.35 8.07 -5.10
CA GLY A 88 1.67 9.45 -4.75
C GLY A 88 3.12 9.79 -5.12
N ALA A 89 3.97 8.77 -5.19
CA ALA A 89 5.37 8.85 -5.62
C ALA A 89 5.54 8.76 -7.15
N LEU A 90 4.47 8.79 -7.96
CA LEU A 90 4.54 8.46 -9.38
C LEU A 90 5.59 9.29 -10.14
N ASN A 91 5.73 10.56 -9.79
CA ASN A 91 6.61 11.52 -10.46
C ASN A 91 7.95 11.70 -9.71
N ASP A 92 8.22 10.85 -8.70
CA ASP A 92 9.55 10.73 -8.09
C ASP A 92 10.56 10.17 -9.10
N GLY A 93 11.71 10.82 -9.22
CA GLY A 93 12.81 10.36 -10.09
C GLY A 93 12.64 10.73 -11.56
N ASP A 94 11.42 10.80 -12.09
CA ASP A 94 11.11 11.34 -13.42
C ASP A 94 10.00 12.39 -13.37
N LYS A 95 10.41 13.67 -13.37
CA LYS A 95 9.51 14.83 -13.26
C LYS A 95 8.80 15.19 -14.57
N SER A 96 8.99 14.39 -15.63
CA SER A 96 8.34 14.62 -16.92
C SER A 96 6.95 13.98 -17.00
N ILE A 97 6.60 13.11 -16.04
CA ILE A 97 5.31 12.39 -16.02
C ILE A 97 4.17 13.36 -15.74
N LEU A 98 4.32 14.22 -14.73
CA LEU A 98 3.34 15.23 -14.36
C LEU A 98 3.87 16.64 -14.61
N ALA A 99 3.11 17.43 -15.36
CA ALA A 99 3.45 18.83 -15.59
C ALA A 99 3.35 19.61 -14.28
N ARG A 100 4.44 20.29 -13.91
CA ARG A 100 4.53 21.13 -12.71
C ARG A 100 4.67 22.60 -13.09
N ASN A 101 3.88 23.46 -12.45
CA ASN A 101 3.98 24.90 -12.58
C ASN A 101 4.91 25.50 -11.50
N LYS A 102 5.12 26.82 -11.55
CA LYS A 102 5.98 27.53 -10.59
C LYS A 102 5.55 27.44 -9.12
N PHE A 103 4.26 27.28 -8.86
CA PHE A 103 3.70 27.15 -7.52
C PHE A 103 3.96 25.75 -6.97
N ASP A 104 3.77 24.71 -7.78
CA ASP A 104 4.07 23.32 -7.39
C ASP A 104 5.56 23.18 -7.03
N MET A 105 6.44 23.78 -7.84
CA MET A 105 7.89 23.75 -7.59
C MET A 105 8.30 24.48 -6.31
N GLU A 106 7.66 25.61 -5.99
CA GLU A 106 7.97 26.35 -4.78
C GLU A 106 7.42 25.64 -3.53
N LEU A 107 6.22 25.05 -3.63
CA LEU A 107 5.63 24.26 -2.57
C LEU A 107 6.50 23.04 -2.24
N ASP A 108 6.92 22.29 -3.26
CA ASP A 108 7.84 21.15 -3.14
C ASP A 108 9.14 21.55 -2.42
N ARG A 109 9.75 22.68 -2.82
CA ARG A 109 11.00 23.20 -2.24
C ARG A 109 10.87 23.55 -0.75
N GLN A 110 9.69 23.95 -0.30
CA GLN A 110 9.40 24.29 1.10
C GLN A 110 8.84 23.13 1.92
N SER A 111 8.60 21.98 1.29
CA SER A 111 8.06 20.81 1.97
C SER A 111 9.07 20.17 2.93
N LEU A 112 8.58 19.30 3.82
CA LEU A 112 9.43 18.48 4.69
C LEU A 112 10.32 17.51 3.90
N HIS A 113 9.90 17.14 2.69
CA HIS A 113 10.56 16.13 1.85
C HIS A 113 10.66 16.61 0.39
N PRO A 114 11.58 17.54 0.08
CA PRO A 114 11.70 18.06 -1.28
C PRO A 114 12.02 16.97 -2.31
N ASN A 115 11.36 17.05 -3.48
CA ASN A 115 11.41 16.11 -4.59
C ASN A 115 10.81 14.73 -4.29
N LYS A 116 9.93 14.63 -3.28
CA LYS A 116 9.22 13.41 -2.91
C LYS A 116 7.71 13.64 -2.91
N GLN A 117 6.98 12.71 -3.52
CA GLN A 117 5.51 12.72 -3.60
C GLN A 117 4.93 13.96 -4.31
N VAL A 118 5.55 14.39 -5.43
CA VAL A 118 5.29 15.68 -6.11
C VAL A 118 5.23 15.61 -7.62
#